data_AF-A0A427XZY3-F1
#
_entry.id   AF-A0A427XZY3-F1
#
_cell.length_a   1.000
_cell.length_b   1.000
_cell.length_c   1.000
_cell.angle_alpha   90.00
_cell.angle_beta   90.00
_cell.angle_gamma   90.00
#
_symmetry.space_group_name_H-M   'P 1'
#
loop_
_entity.id
_entity.type
_entity.pdbx_description
1 polymer ?
#
loop_
_entity_poly.entity_id
_entity_poly.type
_entity_poly.pdbx_seq_one_letter_code
_entity_poly.pdbx_strand_id
1 'polypeptide(L)'
;MPSIARALVVASALLLLHAAFSAYEHLSTLKALGRTATSLPTSISLEALGALVLFLPAIALATQPLEDVTYRGEMAKRSPDDADACAGFMRLSARGKALFGDR
;
A
#
# COMPACT_ATOMS: atom_id res chain seq x y z
N MET A 1 -4.59 -10.99 0.43
CA MET A 1 -3.26 -11.20 -0.19
C MET A 1 -2.61 -9.86 -0.51
N PRO A 2 -2.13 -9.12 0.51
CA PRO A 2 -1.57 -7.77 0.32
C PRO A 2 -0.30 -7.77 -0.56
N SER A 3 0.42 -8.89 -0.62
CA SER A 3 1.62 -9.05 -1.46
C SER A 3 1.32 -9.03 -2.96
N ILE A 4 0.24 -9.69 -3.40
CA ILE A 4 -0.16 -9.72 -4.83
C ILE A 4 -0.63 -8.34 -5.28
N ALA A 5 -1.44 -7.66 -4.47
CA ALA A 5 -1.89 -6.31 -4.78
C ALA A 5 -0.71 -5.34 -4.92
N ARG A 6 0.29 -5.42 -4.02
CA ARG A 6 1.53 -4.65 -4.13
C ARG A 6 2.33 -5.01 -5.38
N ALA A 7 2.43 -6.29 -5.73
CA ALA A 7 3.08 -6.72 -6.96
C ALA A 7 2.39 -6.14 -8.22
N LEU A 8 1.04 -6.11 -8.24
CA LEU A 8 0.28 -5.49 -9.32
C LEU A 8 0.49 -3.97 -9.40
N VAL A 9 0.56 -3.29 -8.25
CA VAL A 9 0.90 -1.86 -8.20
C VAL A 9 2.29 -1.62 -8.81
N VAL A 10 3.30 -2.40 -8.41
CA VAL A 10 4.66 -2.30 -8.98
C VAL A 10 4.65 -2.59 -10.49
N ALA A 11 3.96 -3.66 -10.93
CA ALA A 11 3.86 -4.01 -12.34
C ALA A 11 3.19 -2.89 -13.17
N SER A 12 2.11 -2.30 -12.67
CA SER A 12 1.43 -1.18 -13.34
C SER A 12 2.30 0.09 -13.39
N ALA A 13 3.09 0.37 -12.34
CA ALA A 13 4.05 1.46 -12.36
C ALA A 13 5.17 1.23 -13.39
N LEU A 14 5.66 -0.01 -13.52
CA LEU A 14 6.63 -0.37 -14.55
C LEU A 14 6.06 -0.25 -15.97
N LEU A 15 4.81 -0.67 -16.18
CA LEU A 15 4.12 -0.50 -17.47
C LEU A 15 3.94 0.98 -17.82
N LEU A 16 3.56 1.82 -16.85
CA LEU A 16 3.44 3.26 -17.07
C LEU A 16 4.80 3.90 -17.38
N LEU A 17 5.85 3.49 -16.67
CA LEU A 17 7.21 3.94 -16.93
C LEU A 17 7.67 3.52 -18.34
N HIS A 18 7.34 2.30 -18.76
CA HIS A 18 7.62 1.82 -20.11
C HIS A 18 6.91 2.67 -21.16
N ALA A 19 5.61 2.94 -21.01
CA ALA A 19 4.85 3.78 -21.93
C ALA A 19 5.40 5.22 -21.97
N ALA A 20 5.82 5.77 -20.82
CA ALA A 20 6.45 7.09 -20.75
C ALA A 20 7.81 7.13 -21.47
N PHE A 21 8.62 6.08 -21.34
CA PHE A 21 9.88 5.95 -22.06
C PHE A 21 9.65 5.84 -23.57
N SER A 22 8.67 5.04 -24.01
CA SER A 22 8.27 4.93 -25.41
C SER A 22 7.79 6.27 -25.99
N ALA A 23 7.01 7.04 -25.22
CA ALA A 23 6.59 8.39 -25.62
C ALA A 23 7.79 9.34 -25.73
N TYR A 24 8.73 9.27 -24.79
CA TYR A 24 9.96 10.06 -24.82
C TYR A 24 10.79 9.76 -26.07
N GLU A 25 11.06 8.48 -26.37
CA GLU A 25 11.82 8.06 -27.55
C GLU A 25 11.16 8.51 -28.86
N HIS A 26 9.83 8.40 -28.94
CA HIS A 26 9.08 8.84 -30.11
C HIS A 26 9.24 10.36 -30.33
N LEU A 27 9.05 11.16 -29.27
CA LEU A 27 9.13 12.61 -29.34
C LEU A 27 10.57 13.12 -29.53
N SER A 28 11.56 12.48 -28.90
CA SER A 28 12.97 12.83 -29.04
C SER A 28 13.46 12.57 -30.47
N THR A 29 13.05 11.45 -31.08
CA THR A 29 13.36 11.10 -32.46
C THR A 29 12.75 12.11 -33.44
N LEU A 30 11.48 12.47 -33.25
CA LEU A 30 10.84 13.48 -34.10
C LEU A 30 11.53 14.84 -33.99
N LYS A 31 11.90 15.24 -32.77
CA LYS A 31 12.65 16.47 -32.51
C LYS A 31 14.01 16.45 -33.21
N ALA A 32 14.75 15.34 -33.16
CA ALA A 32 16.04 15.20 -33.84
C ALA A 32 15.91 15.29 -35.38
N LEU A 33 14.78 14.83 -35.93
CA LEU A 33 14.47 14.92 -37.36
C LEU A 33 13.91 16.29 -37.79
N GLY A 34 13.77 17.24 -36.86
CA GLY A 34 13.16 18.55 -37.12
C GLY A 34 11.66 18.48 -37.45
N ARG A 35 10.99 17.36 -37.09
CA ARG A 35 9.56 17.15 -37.32
C ARG A 35 8.77 17.46 -36.05
N THR A 36 7.59 18.04 -36.21
CA THR A 36 6.66 18.25 -35.09
C THR A 36 5.74 17.03 -34.91
N ALA A 37 5.55 16.61 -33.66
CA ALA A 37 4.59 15.56 -33.35
C ALA A 37 3.17 16.12 -33.39
N THR A 38 2.33 15.62 -34.30
CA THR A 38 0.91 16.01 -34.39
C THR A 38 0.04 15.16 -33.45
N SER A 39 0.43 13.91 -33.22
CA SER A 39 -0.24 12.99 -32.30
C SER A 39 0.71 11.87 -31.86
N LEU A 40 0.44 11.25 -30.71
CA LEU A 40 1.16 10.05 -30.29
C LEU A 40 0.60 8.81 -31.00
N PRO A 41 1.45 7.81 -31.28
CA PRO A 41 0.99 6.50 -31.73
C PRO A 41 -0.04 5.90 -30.77
N THR A 42 -1.10 5.33 -31.34
CA THR A 42 -2.20 4.73 -30.57
C THR A 42 -1.73 3.58 -29.68
N SER A 43 -0.67 2.87 -30.04
CA SER A 43 -0.06 1.83 -29.21
C SER A 43 0.40 2.37 -27.85
N ILE A 44 1.15 3.48 -27.85
CA ILE A 44 1.67 4.12 -26.63
C ILE A 44 0.52 4.64 -25.78
N SER A 45 -0.51 5.23 -26.41
CA SER A 45 -1.71 5.69 -25.70
C SER A 45 -2.47 4.53 -25.04
N LEU A 46 -2.61 3.39 -25.72
CA LEU A 46 -3.27 2.20 -25.18
C LEU A 46 -2.44 1.54 -24.06
N GLU A 47 -1.12 1.51 -24.16
CA GLU A 47 -0.24 1.03 -23.10
C GLU A 47 -0.37 1.86 -21.82
N ALA A 48 -0.34 3.21 -21.96
CA ALA A 48 -0.52 4.12 -20.83
C ALA A 48 -1.92 3.98 -20.20
N LEU A 49 -2.97 3.87 -21.02
CA LEU A 49 -4.34 3.67 -20.55
C LEU A 49 -4.49 2.31 -19.87
N GLY A 50 -3.89 1.26 -20.41
CA GLY A 50 -3.85 -0.08 -19.81
C GLY A 50 -3.15 -0.09 -18.46
N ALA A 51 -2.03 0.62 -18.34
CA ALA A 51 -1.32 0.79 -17.06
C ALA A 51 -2.21 1.49 -16.01
N LEU A 52 -2.95 2.53 -16.41
CA LEU A 52 -3.89 3.23 -15.53
C LEU A 52 -5.04 2.33 -15.07
N VAL A 53 -5.66 1.62 -16.01
CA VAL A 53 -6.77 0.70 -15.71
C VAL A 53 -6.34 -0.43 -14.79
N LEU A 54 -5.09 -0.91 -14.90
CA LEU A 54 -4.52 -1.91 -13.99
C LEU A 54 -4.19 -1.32 -12.61
N PHE A 55 -3.65 -0.09 -12.56
CA PHE A 55 -3.23 0.57 -11.32
C PHE A 55 -4.40 0.84 -10.38
N LEU A 56 -5.53 1.34 -10.88
CA LEU A 56 -6.70 1.72 -10.08
C LEU A 56 -7.23 0.61 -9.16
N PRO A 57 -7.55 -0.60 -9.64
CA PRO A 57 -7.97 -1.70 -8.77
C PRO A 57 -6.80 -2.25 -7.94
N ALA A 58 -5.58 -2.26 -8.48
CA ALA A 58 -4.42 -2.76 -7.75
C ALA A 58 -4.14 -1.94 -6.48
N ILE A 59 -4.20 -0.61 -6.57
CA ILE A 59 -3.98 0.27 -5.41
C ILE A 59 -5.12 0.16 -4.41
N ALA A 60 -6.37 0.06 -4.87
CA ALA A 60 -7.53 -0.14 -4.00
C ALA A 60 -7.50 -1.48 -3.25
N LEU A 61 -6.91 -2.53 -3.84
CA LEU A 61 -6.71 -3.82 -3.16
C LEU A 61 -5.48 -3.85 -2.24
N ALA A 62 -4.54 -2.92 -2.44
CA ALA A 62 -3.32 -2.83 -1.64
C ALA A 62 -3.52 -2.04 -0.33
N THR A 63 -4.61 -1.27 -0.21
CA THR A 63 -4.93 -0.53 1.00
C THR A 63 -5.36 -1.44 2.14
N GLN A 64 -5.19 -0.95 3.37
CA GLN A 64 -5.66 -1.63 4.56
C GLN A 64 -7.20 -1.64 4.61
N PRO A 65 -7.81 -2.67 5.20
CA PRO A 65 -9.25 -2.67 5.45
C PRO A 65 -9.64 -1.50 6.34
N LEU A 66 -10.87 -1.01 6.17
CA LEU A 66 -11.42 0.01 7.05
C LEU A 66 -11.55 -0.57 8.47
N GLU A 67 -11.09 0.20 9.46
CA GLU A 67 -11.23 -0.14 10.87
C GLU A 67 -12.52 0.47 11.43
N ASP A 68 -13.16 -0.25 12.37
CA ASP A 68 -14.31 0.26 13.11
C ASP A 68 -13.88 1.36 14.08
N VAL A 69 -14.49 2.53 13.99
CA VAL A 69 -14.20 3.71 14.83
C VAL A 69 -15.14 3.83 16.03
N THR A 70 -16.12 2.93 16.17
CA THR A 70 -17.08 3.01 17.27
C THR A 70 -16.47 2.53 18.58
N TYR A 71 -16.73 3.26 19.67
CA TYR A 71 -16.26 2.87 21.00
C TYR A 71 -16.72 1.45 21.39
N ARG A 72 -17.94 1.08 21.03
CA ARG A 72 -18.47 -0.27 21.27
C ARG A 72 -17.69 -1.33 20.50
N GLY A 73 -17.38 -1.09 19.22
CA GLY A 73 -16.59 -1.98 18.38
C GLY A 73 -15.18 -2.17 18.91
N GLU A 74 -14.55 -1.08 19.36
CA GLU A 74 -13.24 -1.13 20.01
C GLU A 74 -13.26 -1.89 21.34
N MET A 75 -14.25 -1.66 22.20
CA MET A 75 -14.38 -2.38 23.47
C MET A 75 -14.67 -3.87 23.30
N ALA A 76 -15.36 -4.26 22.22
CA ALA A 76 -15.60 -5.67 21.92
C ALA A 76 -14.32 -6.46 21.58
N LYS A 77 -13.25 -5.79 21.15
CA LYS A 77 -11.94 -6.40 20.84
C LYS A 77 -11.08 -6.63 22.08
N ARG A 78 -11.41 -6.03 23.23
CA ARG A 78 -10.58 -6.04 24.45
C ARG A 78 -11.08 -7.07 25.47
N SER A 79 -10.15 -7.67 26.20
CA SER A 79 -10.51 -8.56 27.31
C SER A 79 -10.79 -7.76 28.59
N PRO A 80 -11.64 -8.28 29.50
CA PRO A 80 -11.82 -7.68 30.82
C PRO A 80 -10.49 -7.57 31.59
N ASP A 81 -9.60 -8.54 31.42
CA ASP A 81 -8.29 -8.59 32.09
C ASP A 81 -7.39 -7.41 31.66
N ASP A 82 -7.51 -6.92 30.42
CA ASP A 82 -6.79 -5.74 29.95
C ASP A 82 -7.22 -4.46 30.70
N ALA A 83 -8.49 -4.39 31.11
CA ALA A 83 -9.03 -3.28 31.88
C ALA A 83 -8.75 -3.42 33.39
N ASP A 84 -8.79 -4.65 33.91
CA ASP A 84 -8.58 -4.97 35.32
C ASP A 84 -7.08 -4.97 35.72
N ALA A 85 -6.17 -5.06 34.75
CA ALA A 85 -4.73 -5.04 35.00
C ALA A 85 -4.25 -3.82 35.80
N CYS A 86 -4.98 -2.70 35.76
CA CYS A 86 -4.77 -1.49 36.58
C CYS A 86 -3.27 -1.16 36.78
N ALA A 87 -2.49 -1.17 35.69
CA ALA A 87 -1.02 -1.17 35.77
C ALA A 87 -0.44 0.02 36.56
N GLY A 88 -1.13 1.16 36.56
CA GLY A 88 -0.76 2.34 37.37
C GLY A 88 -0.84 2.14 38.89
N PHE A 89 -1.54 1.10 39.35
CA PHE A 89 -1.68 0.71 40.76
C PHE A 89 -1.05 -0.66 41.05
N MET A 90 -0.23 -1.19 40.15
CA MET A 90 0.33 -2.52 40.28
C MET A 90 1.24 -2.62 41.51
N ARG A 91 0.92 -3.56 42.42
CA ARG A 91 1.79 -3.93 43.55
C ARG A 91 2.53 -5.21 43.21
N LEU A 92 3.86 -5.13 43.14
CA LEU A 92 4.70 -6.31 42.95
C LEU A 92 4.55 -7.25 44.15
N SER A 93 4.05 -8.47 43.90
CA SER A 93 3.85 -9.46 44.95
C SER A 93 5.16 -10.21 45.26
N ALA A 94 5.39 -10.52 46.53
CA ALA A 94 6.51 -11.34 46.96
C ALA A 94 6.49 -12.75 46.32
N ARG A 95 5.28 -13.25 46.02
CA ARG A 95 5.08 -14.55 45.35
C ARG A 95 5.51 -14.53 43.88
N GLY A 96 5.23 -13.42 43.17
CA GLY A 96 5.73 -13.24 41.80
C GLY A 96 7.26 -13.20 41.76
N LYS A 97 7.88 -12.53 42.74
CA LYS A 97 9.35 -12.51 42.89
C LYS A 97 9.93 -13.90 43.17
N ALA A 98 9.32 -14.68 44.05
CA ALA A 98 9.80 -16.03 44.39
C ALA A 98 9.67 -17.04 43.24
N LEU A 99 8.71 -16.85 42.33
CA LEU A 99 8.46 -17.77 41.21
C LEU A 99 9.19 -17.39 39.92
N PHE A 100 9.40 -16.10 39.67
CA PHE A 100 9.94 -15.58 38.39
C PHE A 100 11.18 -14.70 38.55
N GLY A 101 11.70 -14.53 39.77
CA GLY A 101 12.78 -13.59 40.10
C GLY A 101 14.21 -14.14 39.98
N ASP A 102 14.40 -15.41 39.64
CA ASP A 102 15.73 -16.04 39.53
C ASP A 102 16.33 -15.92 38.11
N ARG A 103 16.32 -14.71 37.58
CA ARG A 103 17.25 -14.22 36.56
C ARG A 103 17.75 -12.83 36.92
#